data_AF-A0A016WSY5-F1
#
_entry.id   AF-A0A016WSY5-F1
#
_cell.length_a   1.000
_cell.length_b   1.000
_cell.length_c   1.000
_cell.angle_alpha   90.00
_cell.angle_beta   90.00
_cell.angle_gamma   90.00
#
_symmetry.space_group_name_H-M   'P 1'
#
loop_
_entity.id
_entity.type
_entity.pdbx_description
1 polymer ?
#
loop_
_entity_poly.entity_id
_entity_poly.type
_entity_poly.pdbx_seq_one_letter_code
_entity_poly.pdbx_strand_id
1 'polypeptide(L)'
;MHAACSGRTAIRILFKMDLTPSWETTCAQSNQMFTLGCIFPIFYLVLIADVSALGCPPLSEPEDGYIKYGHQSSQGNDYENGTVATLMCDRNRLDGPMHTTCTNGRWDPPQLADCEKKRKKEKSCKDIRHGTESNIIYSATENGRHPHMSTASKTCVNGAPVLGLSFANCVRGRWVPRPFGRCPTNI
;
A
#
# COMPACT_ATOMS: atom_id res chain seq x y z
N MET A 1 11.01 63.58 -16.00
CA MET A 1 10.98 63.77 -17.47
C MET A 1 10.53 62.48 -18.08
N HIS A 2 9.56 62.53 -18.98
CA HIS A 2 9.11 61.36 -19.73
C HIS A 2 10.31 60.62 -20.32
N ALA A 3 10.47 59.36 -19.92
CA ALA A 3 11.07 58.37 -20.80
C ALA A 3 9.98 58.00 -21.81
N ALA A 4 10.13 58.48 -23.04
CA ALA A 4 9.48 57.88 -24.19
C ALA A 4 10.40 56.75 -24.71
N CYS A 5 9.84 55.54 -24.77
CA CYS A 5 10.43 54.35 -25.38
C CYS A 5 10.58 54.48 -26.91
N SER A 6 11.61 53.84 -27.47
CA SER A 6 11.56 53.16 -28.78
C SER A 6 12.90 52.41 -28.93
N GLY A 7 13.01 51.09 -28.93
CA GLY A 7 12.23 50.10 -29.65
C GLY A 7 13.03 49.64 -30.88
N ARG A 8 13.58 48.42 -30.86
CA ARG A 8 13.53 47.41 -31.96
C ARG A 8 14.44 46.20 -31.68
N THR A 9 13.75 45.08 -31.52
CA THR A 9 14.06 43.70 -31.90
C THR A 9 15.24 43.51 -32.86
N ALA A 10 16.14 42.56 -32.55
CA ALA A 10 16.52 41.48 -33.47
C ALA A 10 17.44 40.46 -32.78
N ILE A 11 16.97 39.22 -32.75
CA ILE A 11 17.71 38.00 -32.43
C ILE A 11 18.79 37.77 -33.50
N ARG A 12 20.05 37.60 -33.09
CA ARG A 12 21.02 36.77 -33.84
C ARG A 12 21.91 35.99 -32.87
N ILE A 13 21.76 34.68 -32.98
CA ILE A 13 22.55 33.61 -32.38
C ILE A 13 24.01 33.73 -32.83
N LEU A 14 24.99 33.58 -31.94
CA LEU A 14 26.24 32.84 -32.18
C LEU A 14 26.94 32.52 -30.84
N PHE A 15 27.38 31.27 -30.74
CA PHE A 15 28.05 30.61 -29.63
C PHE A 15 29.31 31.32 -29.12
N LYS A 16 29.41 31.51 -27.79
CA LYS A 16 30.64 31.23 -27.02
C LYS A 16 30.35 31.22 -25.51
N MET A 17 30.70 30.11 -24.86
CA MET A 17 30.89 30.02 -23.41
C MET A 17 32.14 30.84 -23.06
N ASP A 18 32.04 31.73 -22.06
CA ASP A 18 33.07 32.00 -21.05
C ASP A 18 32.57 33.04 -20.03
N LEU A 19 32.34 32.54 -18.81
CA LEU A 19 32.77 33.05 -17.49
C LEU A 19 32.84 34.56 -17.19
N THR A 20 32.15 34.91 -16.07
CA THR A 20 32.27 36.08 -15.17
C THR A 20 31.63 37.43 -15.58
N PRO A 21 30.72 37.99 -14.77
CA PRO A 21 30.39 39.41 -14.80
C PRO A 21 31.28 40.18 -13.81
N SER A 22 32.20 40.98 -14.34
CA SER A 22 32.90 42.02 -13.59
C SER A 22 31.95 43.18 -13.33
N TRP A 23 31.81 43.52 -12.05
CA TRP A 23 31.15 44.71 -11.55
C TRP A 23 32.23 45.78 -11.41
N GLU A 24 32.03 46.97 -11.99
CA GLU A 24 32.44 48.22 -11.36
C GLU A 24 31.45 49.31 -11.76
N THR A 25 30.71 49.74 -10.75
CA THR A 25 29.87 50.94 -10.72
C THR A 25 30.77 52.15 -10.57
N THR A 26 30.51 53.25 -11.28
CA THR A 26 30.56 54.61 -10.70
C THR A 26 30.04 55.66 -11.69
N CYS A 27 28.84 56.18 -11.41
CA CYS A 27 28.52 57.58 -11.71
C CYS A 27 27.89 58.18 -10.45
N ALA A 28 28.52 59.23 -9.97
CA ALA A 28 28.20 59.93 -8.73
C ALA A 28 26.97 60.84 -8.88
N GLN A 29 26.20 60.85 -7.79
CA GLN A 29 25.51 61.99 -7.17
C GLN A 29 24.53 62.85 -7.98
N SER A 30 23.26 62.72 -7.62
CA SER A 30 22.44 63.89 -7.29
C SER A 30 21.46 63.52 -6.19
N ASN A 31 21.53 64.28 -5.10
CA ASN A 31 20.67 64.25 -3.93
C ASN A 31 19.18 64.20 -4.30
N GLN A 32 18.43 63.24 -3.74
CA GLN A 32 17.23 63.49 -2.92
C GLN A 32 16.48 62.19 -2.55
N MET A 33 16.42 61.98 -1.23
CA MET A 33 15.29 61.48 -0.44
C MET A 33 14.40 60.38 -1.05
N PHE A 34 14.61 59.13 -0.63
CA PHE A 34 13.51 58.25 -0.20
C PHE A 34 14.02 57.29 0.87
N THR A 35 13.60 57.54 2.11
CA THR A 35 13.81 56.69 3.29
C THR A 35 12.95 55.42 3.22
N LEU A 36 13.15 54.59 2.19
CA LEU A 36 12.48 53.29 2.01
C LEU A 36 13.49 52.20 1.61
N GLY A 37 14.69 52.23 2.22
CA GLY A 37 15.87 51.49 1.75
C GLY A 37 16.50 50.49 2.71
N CYS A 38 15.86 50.11 3.82
CA CYS A 38 16.44 49.15 4.79
C CYS A 38 15.69 47.81 4.90
N ILE A 39 14.58 47.62 4.19
CA ILE A 39 13.79 46.35 4.26
C ILE A 39 14.10 45.43 3.06
N PHE A 40 14.73 45.96 2.00
CA PHE A 40 15.06 45.19 0.80
C PHE A 40 16.25 44.21 0.87
N PRO A 41 17.22 44.26 1.82
CA PRO A 41 18.21 43.19 1.93
C PRO A 41 17.73 42.03 2.81
N ILE A 42 16.72 42.24 3.67
CA ILE A 42 16.10 41.16 4.46
C ILE A 42 15.10 40.40 3.61
N PHE A 43 14.39 41.06 2.70
CA PHE A 43 13.48 40.37 1.77
C PHE A 43 14.20 39.52 0.70
N TYR A 44 15.47 39.82 0.38
CA TYR A 44 16.29 38.95 -0.47
C TYR A 44 16.89 37.76 0.29
N LEU A 45 16.89 37.79 1.64
CA LEU A 45 17.28 36.66 2.49
C LEU A 45 16.10 35.73 2.85
N VAL A 46 14.87 36.01 2.41
CA VAL A 46 13.67 35.22 2.76
C VAL A 46 13.04 34.51 1.55
N LEU A 47 13.73 34.42 0.41
CA LEU A 47 13.30 33.59 -0.74
C LEU A 47 14.37 32.59 -1.20
N ILE A 48 15.11 32.01 -0.26
CA ILE A 48 15.38 30.58 -0.38
C ILE A 48 14.29 29.93 0.47
N ALA A 49 13.07 29.89 -0.08
CA ALA A 49 12.09 28.94 0.42
C ALA A 49 12.80 27.59 0.38
N ASP A 50 13.02 27.04 1.57
CA ASP A 50 13.32 25.66 1.86
C ASP A 50 13.34 24.82 0.57
N VAL A 51 14.53 24.57 0.00
CA VAL A 51 14.73 23.32 -0.72
C VAL A 51 14.73 22.25 0.38
N SER A 52 13.57 22.08 1.02
CA SER A 52 13.23 20.80 1.59
C SER A 52 13.29 19.93 0.37
N ALA A 53 14.36 19.15 0.25
CA ALA A 53 14.43 18.10 -0.74
C ALA A 53 13.07 17.40 -0.63
N LEU A 54 12.21 17.55 -1.65
CA LEU A 54 10.84 17.07 -1.58
C LEU A 54 10.96 15.55 -1.49
N GLY A 55 10.97 15.06 -0.26
CA GLY A 55 11.12 13.67 0.06
C GLY A 55 9.79 12.98 -0.15
N CYS A 56 9.85 11.70 -0.49
CA CYS A 56 8.64 10.91 -0.62
C CYS A 56 8.27 10.33 0.75
N PRO A 57 6.98 10.38 1.13
CA PRO A 57 6.52 9.77 2.37
C PRO A 57 6.71 8.24 2.32
N PRO A 58 6.76 7.56 3.47
CA PRO A 58 6.81 6.09 3.50
C PRO A 58 5.57 5.48 2.82
N LEU A 59 5.78 4.46 2.00
CA LEU A 59 4.70 3.68 1.41
C LEU A 59 4.02 2.82 2.49
N SER A 60 2.73 2.53 2.29
CA SER A 60 2.00 1.60 3.16
C SER A 60 2.53 0.18 2.99
N GLU A 61 2.72 -0.52 4.11
CA GLU A 61 3.21 -1.89 4.09
C GLU A 61 2.17 -2.85 3.47
N PRO A 62 2.55 -3.71 2.51
CA PRO A 62 1.64 -4.67 1.90
C PRO A 62 1.27 -5.82 2.85
N GLU A 63 0.07 -6.40 2.69
CA GLU A 63 -0.31 -7.64 3.38
C GLU A 63 0.45 -8.83 2.76
N ASP A 64 1.07 -9.69 3.58
CA ASP A 64 1.88 -10.84 3.12
C ASP A 64 3.12 -10.44 2.26
N GLY A 65 3.73 -9.31 2.57
CA GLY A 65 4.99 -8.88 1.99
C GLY A 65 5.66 -7.77 2.79
N TYR A 66 6.70 -7.18 2.21
CA TYR A 66 7.31 -5.96 2.72
C TYR A 66 7.93 -5.08 1.64
N ILE A 67 8.23 -3.81 1.96
CA ILE A 67 8.91 -2.89 1.04
C ILE A 67 10.37 -2.68 1.44
N LYS A 68 11.28 -2.92 0.50
CA LYS A 68 12.71 -2.64 0.65
C LYS A 68 13.07 -1.33 -0.03
N TYR A 69 13.61 -0.39 0.73
CA TYR A 69 14.12 0.87 0.21
C TYR A 69 15.62 0.76 -0.08
N GLY A 70 16.05 1.32 -1.21
CA GLY A 70 17.47 1.31 -1.61
C GLY A 70 18.35 2.19 -0.73
N HIS A 71 17.78 3.26 -0.17
CA HIS A 71 18.46 4.25 0.68
C HIS A 71 17.72 4.40 2.02
N GLN A 72 18.44 4.86 3.05
CA GLN A 72 17.82 5.15 4.35
C GLN A 72 16.94 6.41 4.24
N SER A 73 15.90 6.50 5.07
CA SER A 73 15.09 7.71 5.16
C SER A 73 15.93 8.86 5.72
N SER A 74 15.69 10.04 5.16
CA SER A 74 16.26 11.29 5.66
C SER A 74 15.55 11.74 6.94
N GLN A 75 16.09 12.79 7.55
CA GLN A 75 15.64 13.31 8.84
C GLN A 75 14.17 13.77 8.78
N GLY A 76 13.24 12.92 9.23
CA GLY A 76 11.80 13.20 9.17
C GLY A 76 10.90 12.02 8.76
N ASN A 77 11.48 10.85 8.45
CA ASN A 77 10.81 9.65 7.89
C ASN A 77 10.54 9.70 6.37
N ASP A 78 10.98 10.75 5.68
CA ASP A 78 10.83 10.87 4.23
C ASP A 78 12.06 10.37 3.46
N TYR A 79 11.83 9.84 2.27
CA TYR A 79 12.86 9.28 1.39
C TYR A 79 13.34 10.32 0.38
N GLU A 80 14.66 10.44 0.22
CA GLU A 80 15.26 11.40 -0.71
C GLU A 80 14.87 11.10 -2.18
N ASN A 81 14.86 12.14 -3.00
CA ASN A 81 14.66 12.03 -4.43
C ASN A 81 15.69 11.07 -5.06
N GLY A 82 15.23 10.15 -5.91
CA GLY A 82 16.02 9.07 -6.49
C GLY A 82 16.00 7.77 -5.68
N THR A 83 15.44 7.76 -4.46
CA THR A 83 15.26 6.52 -3.70
C THR A 83 14.37 5.55 -4.47
N VAL A 84 14.82 4.31 -4.65
CA VAL A 84 14.02 3.23 -5.24
C VAL A 84 13.44 2.37 -4.13
N ALA A 85 12.12 2.23 -4.11
CA ALA A 85 11.40 1.28 -3.27
C ALA A 85 11.05 0.03 -4.09
N THR A 86 11.26 -1.14 -3.49
CA THR A 86 11.04 -2.44 -4.12
C THR A 86 10.09 -3.28 -3.28
N LEU A 87 9.02 -3.77 -3.91
CA LEU A 87 8.07 -4.70 -3.30
C LEU A 87 8.66 -6.11 -3.20
N MET A 88 8.64 -6.68 -2.00
CA MET A 88 8.99 -8.07 -1.70
C MET A 88 7.74 -8.81 -1.22
N CYS A 89 7.32 -9.87 -1.91
CA CYS A 89 6.17 -10.68 -1.49
C CYS A 89 6.62 -12.00 -0.85
N ASP A 90 5.90 -12.48 0.17
CA ASP A 90 6.15 -13.80 0.77
C ASP A 90 5.87 -14.95 -0.20
N ARG A 91 5.02 -14.70 -1.21
CA ARG A 91 4.61 -15.64 -2.25
C ARG A 91 4.78 -15.01 -3.63
N ASN A 92 3.69 -14.92 -4.38
CA ASN A 92 3.66 -14.32 -5.70
C ASN A 92 3.19 -12.87 -5.59
N ARG A 93 3.62 -12.06 -6.56
CA ARG A 93 3.16 -10.71 -6.79
C ARG A 93 1.97 -10.75 -7.76
N LEU A 94 0.95 -9.93 -7.53
CA LEU A 94 -0.15 -9.72 -8.48
C LEU A 94 0.31 -8.81 -9.63
N ASP A 95 -0.58 -8.59 -10.61
CA ASP A 95 -0.24 -7.73 -11.74
C ASP A 95 -0.01 -6.27 -11.30
N GLY A 96 0.97 -5.60 -11.92
CA GLY A 96 1.40 -4.25 -11.55
C GLY A 96 2.90 -4.09 -11.31
N PRO A 97 3.34 -2.88 -10.91
CA PRO A 97 4.75 -2.54 -10.77
C PRO A 97 5.38 -3.11 -9.49
N MET A 98 6.61 -3.62 -9.61
CA MET A 98 7.40 -4.13 -8.48
C MET A 98 8.30 -3.06 -7.85
N HIS A 99 8.60 -2.00 -8.59
CA HIS A 99 9.50 -0.93 -8.16
C HIS A 99 8.82 0.42 -8.37
N THR A 100 9.17 1.37 -7.51
CA THR A 100 8.82 2.78 -7.66
C THR A 100 9.98 3.67 -7.23
N THR A 101 10.11 4.82 -7.87
CA THR A 101 11.21 5.76 -7.64
C THR A 101 10.65 7.06 -7.09
N CYS A 102 11.26 7.57 -6.02
CA CYS A 102 10.92 8.88 -5.49
C CYS A 102 11.38 9.98 -6.46
N THR A 103 10.44 10.71 -7.04
CA THR A 103 10.70 11.81 -7.97
C THR A 103 9.93 13.05 -7.55
N ASN A 104 10.63 14.12 -7.20
CA ASN A 104 10.08 15.41 -6.77
C ASN A 104 8.98 15.26 -5.69
N GLY A 105 9.24 14.46 -4.65
CA GLY A 105 8.33 14.27 -3.51
C GLY A 105 7.17 13.30 -3.76
N ARG A 106 7.16 12.62 -4.91
CA ARG A 106 6.15 11.63 -5.26
C ARG A 106 6.77 10.34 -5.75
N TRP A 107 6.20 9.22 -5.34
CA TRP A 107 6.52 7.91 -5.91
C TRP A 107 6.03 7.81 -7.35
N ASP A 108 6.89 7.36 -8.26
CA ASP A 108 6.54 7.06 -9.66
C ASP A 108 7.01 5.64 -10.04
N PRO A 109 6.08 4.70 -10.33
CA PRO A 109 4.62 4.85 -10.25
C PRO A 109 4.12 5.10 -8.81
N PRO A 110 2.94 5.74 -8.64
CA PRO A 110 2.44 6.14 -7.32
C PRO A 110 2.03 4.98 -6.41
N GLN A 111 1.85 3.79 -6.96
CA GLN A 111 1.46 2.58 -6.25
C GLN A 111 2.27 1.39 -6.75
N LEU A 112 2.64 0.52 -5.82
CA LEU A 112 3.19 -0.80 -6.11
C LEU A 112 2.07 -1.82 -6.31
N ALA A 113 2.39 -2.97 -6.90
CA ALA A 113 1.48 -4.10 -6.97
C ALA A 113 1.12 -4.65 -5.58
N ASP A 114 0.05 -5.44 -5.50
CA ASP A 114 -0.31 -6.19 -4.31
C ASP A 114 0.39 -7.56 -4.28
N CYS A 115 0.59 -8.09 -3.06
CA CYS A 115 1.04 -9.47 -2.88
C CYS A 115 -0.13 -10.45 -2.85
N GLU A 116 0.08 -11.65 -3.36
CA GLU A 116 -0.92 -12.72 -3.30
C GLU A 116 -1.14 -13.15 -1.85
N LYS A 117 -2.37 -12.93 -1.37
CA LYS A 117 -2.70 -13.21 0.02
C LYS A 117 -2.52 -14.68 0.39
N LYS A 118 -1.98 -14.86 1.59
CA LYS A 118 -2.44 -15.81 2.62
C LYS A 118 -3.85 -16.34 2.45
N ARG A 119 -4.16 -17.33 1.59
CA ARG A 119 -5.43 -18.08 1.69
C ARG A 119 -5.50 -18.64 3.13
N LYS A 120 -6.28 -17.98 3.99
CA LYS A 120 -6.49 -18.42 5.37
C LYS A 120 -7.06 -19.83 5.27
N LYS A 121 -6.39 -20.82 5.86
CA LYS A 121 -6.95 -22.17 5.94
C LYS A 121 -8.31 -22.04 6.62
N GLU A 122 -9.36 -22.38 5.88
CA GLU A 122 -10.72 -22.39 6.41
C GLU A 122 -10.76 -23.31 7.64
N LYS A 123 -11.53 -22.92 8.65
CA LYS A 123 -11.59 -23.69 9.89
C LYS A 123 -12.21 -25.05 9.60
N SER A 124 -11.52 -26.12 10.00
CA SER A 124 -12.05 -27.48 9.95
C SER A 124 -12.99 -27.75 11.12
N CYS A 125 -13.94 -28.67 10.91
CA CYS A 125 -14.91 -29.09 11.92
C CYS A 125 -14.36 -30.26 12.75
N LYS A 126 -14.79 -30.32 14.00
CA LYS A 126 -14.62 -31.50 14.86
C LYS A 126 -15.72 -32.51 14.57
N ASP A 127 -15.50 -33.75 14.96
CA ASP A 127 -16.49 -34.82 14.91
C ASP A 127 -17.80 -34.39 15.57
N ILE A 128 -18.92 -34.74 14.94
CA ILE A 128 -20.25 -34.55 15.51
C ILE A 128 -20.41 -35.54 16.67
N ARG A 129 -20.77 -35.05 17.85
CA ARG A 129 -21.09 -35.94 18.99
C ARG A 129 -22.40 -36.68 18.70
N HIS A 130 -22.36 -38.00 18.81
CA HIS A 130 -23.51 -38.88 18.66
C HIS A 130 -23.42 -40.05 19.65
N GLY A 131 -24.54 -40.73 19.92
CA GLY A 131 -24.53 -41.94 20.73
C GLY A 131 -24.37 -43.20 19.87
N THR A 132 -24.36 -44.36 20.54
CA THR A 132 -24.15 -45.69 19.93
C THR A 132 -25.31 -46.11 19.01
N GLU A 133 -26.44 -45.42 19.07
CA GLU A 133 -27.60 -45.65 18.20
C GLU A 133 -27.40 -45.21 16.74
N SER A 134 -26.32 -44.48 16.46
CA SER A 134 -26.07 -43.92 15.14
C SER A 134 -24.62 -44.05 14.70
N ASN A 135 -24.43 -44.11 13.40
CA ASN A 135 -23.13 -44.00 12.74
C ASN A 135 -23.10 -42.69 11.93
N ILE A 136 -21.95 -42.02 11.91
CA ILE A 136 -21.74 -40.84 11.08
C ILE A 136 -20.58 -41.10 10.13
N ILE A 137 -20.85 -40.97 8.83
CA ILE A 137 -19.87 -41.09 7.76
C ILE A 137 -19.52 -39.68 7.29
N TYR A 138 -18.22 -39.41 7.18
CA TYR A 138 -17.70 -38.13 6.71
C TYR A 138 -17.09 -38.30 5.33
N SER A 139 -17.29 -37.32 4.44
CA SER A 139 -16.72 -37.34 3.09
C SER A 139 -15.22 -37.08 3.07
N ALA A 140 -14.67 -36.39 4.08
CA ALA A 140 -13.25 -36.07 4.19
C ALA A 140 -12.82 -35.91 5.65
N THR A 141 -11.62 -36.41 5.96
CA THR A 141 -10.98 -36.30 7.27
C THR A 141 -9.48 -36.12 7.09
N GLU A 142 -8.92 -35.06 7.68
CA GLU A 142 -7.50 -34.72 7.67
C GLU A 142 -7.05 -34.46 9.10
N ASN A 143 -6.06 -35.21 9.59
CA ASN A 143 -5.51 -35.05 10.95
C ASN A 143 -6.58 -35.04 12.06
N GLY A 144 -7.59 -35.91 11.96
CA GLY A 144 -8.69 -36.00 12.93
C GLY A 144 -9.64 -34.81 12.93
N ARG A 145 -9.71 -34.04 11.84
CA ARG A 145 -10.72 -32.99 11.62
C ARG A 145 -11.27 -33.06 10.21
N HIS A 146 -12.42 -32.44 10.02
CA HIS A 146 -13.11 -32.43 8.73
C HIS A 146 -12.91 -31.09 8.03
N PRO A 147 -12.28 -31.08 6.84
CA PRO A 147 -11.99 -29.83 6.13
C PRO A 147 -13.26 -29.08 5.74
N HIS A 148 -13.11 -27.81 5.41
CA HIS A 148 -14.22 -26.99 4.92
C HIS A 148 -14.90 -27.65 3.71
N MET A 149 -16.23 -27.57 3.63
CA MET A 149 -17.08 -28.25 2.66
C MET A 149 -17.15 -29.77 2.78
N SER A 150 -16.54 -30.39 3.80
CA SER A 150 -16.81 -31.81 4.08
C SER A 150 -18.27 -32.02 4.45
N THR A 151 -18.83 -33.16 4.09
CA THR A 151 -20.20 -33.56 4.42
C THR A 151 -20.18 -34.67 5.46
N ALA A 152 -21.03 -34.55 6.47
CA ALA A 152 -21.35 -35.59 7.44
C ALA A 152 -22.72 -36.17 7.11
N SER A 153 -22.85 -37.50 7.06
CA SER A 153 -24.09 -38.23 6.84
C SER A 153 -24.34 -39.18 8.00
N LYS A 154 -25.54 -39.14 8.59
CA LYS A 154 -25.94 -39.98 9.72
C LYS A 154 -26.82 -41.13 9.25
N THR A 155 -26.57 -42.32 9.79
CA THR A 155 -27.43 -43.50 9.68
C THR A 155 -27.71 -44.08 11.06
N CYS A 156 -28.87 -44.71 11.24
CA CYS A 156 -29.21 -45.38 12.49
C CYS A 156 -28.79 -46.85 12.43
N VAL A 157 -28.23 -47.36 13.53
CA VAL A 157 -27.70 -48.73 13.59
C VAL A 157 -28.83 -49.76 13.49
N ASN A 158 -30.01 -49.45 14.02
CA ASN A 158 -31.21 -50.30 13.94
C ASN A 158 -31.89 -50.28 12.55
N GLY A 159 -31.29 -49.60 11.55
CA GLY A 159 -31.87 -49.46 10.21
C GLY A 159 -33.06 -48.50 10.13
N ALA A 160 -33.47 -47.88 11.24
CA ALA A 160 -34.57 -46.92 11.25
C ALA A 160 -34.19 -45.62 10.50
N PRO A 161 -35.19 -44.89 9.95
CA PRO A 161 -34.92 -43.59 9.37
C PRO A 161 -34.50 -42.58 10.46
N VAL A 162 -33.55 -41.71 10.11
CA VAL A 162 -33.14 -40.59 10.97
C VAL A 162 -34.30 -39.60 11.10
N LEU A 163 -34.63 -39.22 12.32
CA LEU A 163 -35.61 -38.17 12.61
C LEU A 163 -34.96 -36.79 12.41
N GLY A 164 -35.39 -36.07 11.38
CA GLY A 164 -34.89 -34.74 11.03
C GLY A 164 -33.75 -34.78 10.00
N LEU A 165 -32.75 -33.91 10.18
CA LEU A 165 -31.67 -33.71 9.21
C LEU A 165 -30.63 -34.83 9.32
N SER A 166 -30.45 -35.61 8.25
CA SER A 166 -29.45 -36.68 8.17
C SER A 166 -28.09 -36.23 7.65
N PHE A 167 -27.97 -35.03 7.08
CA PHE A 167 -26.74 -34.52 6.49
C PHE A 167 -26.39 -33.10 6.94
N ALA A 168 -25.09 -32.80 7.04
CA ALA A 168 -24.57 -31.46 7.34
C ALA A 168 -23.23 -31.24 6.66
N ASN A 169 -22.95 -30.00 6.31
CA ASN A 169 -21.70 -29.56 5.71
C ASN A 169 -20.87 -28.77 6.75
N CYS A 170 -19.56 -28.95 6.70
CA CYS A 170 -18.63 -28.19 7.52
C CYS A 170 -18.39 -26.82 6.88
N VAL A 171 -18.96 -25.77 7.48
CA VAL A 171 -18.80 -24.39 7.02
C VAL A 171 -18.11 -23.58 8.11
N ARG A 172 -16.91 -23.08 7.81
CA ARG A 172 -16.09 -22.26 8.74
C ARG A 172 -15.98 -22.86 10.15
N GLY A 173 -15.72 -24.16 10.24
CA GLY A 173 -15.55 -24.89 11.50
C GLY A 173 -16.85 -25.25 12.23
N ARG A 174 -18.01 -25.11 11.57
CA ARG A 174 -19.32 -25.48 12.12
C ARG A 174 -20.10 -26.37 11.16
N TRP A 175 -20.66 -27.45 11.69
CA TRP A 175 -21.66 -28.24 10.97
C TRP A 175 -22.96 -27.49 10.80
N VAL A 176 -23.48 -27.44 9.57
CA VAL A 176 -24.71 -26.78 9.15
C VAL A 176 -25.43 -27.68 8.13
N PRO A 177 -26.76 -27.91 8.22
CA PRO A 177 -27.71 -27.31 9.17
C PRO A 177 -27.68 -27.91 10.58
N ARG A 178 -28.28 -27.19 11.55
CA ARG A 178 -28.48 -27.61 12.95
C ARG A 178 -29.97 -27.47 13.31
N PRO A 179 -30.50 -28.29 14.24
CA PRO A 179 -29.85 -29.41 14.92
C PRO A 179 -29.68 -30.63 14.02
N PHE A 180 -28.69 -31.47 14.33
CA PHE A 180 -28.50 -32.74 13.62
C PHE A 180 -29.55 -33.76 14.05
N GLY A 181 -30.08 -34.53 13.10
CA GLY A 181 -31.15 -35.50 13.34
C GLY A 181 -30.77 -36.59 14.33
N ARG A 182 -31.76 -37.28 14.88
CA ARG A 182 -31.61 -38.31 15.93
C ARG A 182 -32.17 -39.66 15.45
N CYS A 183 -31.70 -40.73 16.05
CA CYS A 183 -32.26 -42.06 15.81
C CYS A 183 -33.33 -42.38 16.86
N PRO A 184 -34.43 -43.05 16.47
CA PRO A 184 -35.42 -43.52 17.43
C PRO A 184 -34.81 -44.59 18.32
N THR A 185 -34.93 -44.43 19.64
CA THR A 185 -34.36 -45.34 20.66
C THR A 185 -35.32 -46.46 21.09
N ASN A 186 -36.56 -46.46 20.58
CA ASN A 186 -37.57 -47.50 20.82
C ASN A 186 -38.19 -47.92 19.49
N ILE A 187 -37.99 -49.19 19.13
CA ILE A 187 -38.85 -49.94 18.19
C ILE A 187 -39.32 -51.17 18.94
#